data_AF-A0AAD5AP25-F1
#
_entry.id   AF-A0AAD5AP25-F1
#
_cell.length_a   1.000
_cell.length_b   1.000
_cell.length_c   1.000
_cell.angle_alpha   90.00
_cell.angle_beta   90.00
_cell.angle_gamma   90.00
#
_symmetry.space_group_name_H-M   'P 1'
#
loop_
_entity.id
_entity.type
_entity.pdbx_description
1 polymer ?
#
loop_
_entity_poly.entity_id
_entity_poly.type
_entity_poly.pdbx_seq_one_letter_code
_entity_poly.pdbx_strand_id
1 'polypeptide(L)'
;MKMEETALSGMDNSKMEGIAQEILSDLVEDACLGLCFEVHRAVKQGYFFLDDTDQESTKDFEIVDQPGVDIFGQVYNQWKNKECVCPNCSRSIAASRFAPHLEKCLGMGRNSSRIANRRIASGNNTNKSESDQEDNDDVNDNDWSYGAEKKGE
;
A
#
# COMPACT_ATOMS: atom_id res chain seq x y z
N MET A 1 53.62 -12.95 6.08
CA MET A 1 53.61 -13.28 4.64
C MET A 1 54.27 -12.13 3.91
N LYS A 2 55.45 -12.36 3.34
CA LYS A 2 56.11 -11.38 2.46
C LYS A 2 55.44 -11.53 1.10
N MET A 3 54.84 -10.46 0.59
CA MET A 3 54.53 -10.40 -0.84
C MET A 3 55.87 -10.29 -1.55
N GLU A 4 56.24 -11.31 -2.30
CA GLU A 4 57.34 -11.21 -3.25
C GLU A 4 56.89 -10.26 -4.37
N GLU A 5 57.58 -9.13 -4.49
CA GLU A 5 57.48 -8.25 -5.64
C GLU A 5 58.01 -9.02 -6.86
N THR A 6 57.09 -9.56 -7.66
CA THR A 6 57.39 -10.10 -8.99
C THR A 6 57.84 -8.95 -9.88
N ALA A 7 59.16 -8.85 -10.06
CA ALA A 7 59.77 -7.87 -10.95
C ALA A 7 59.28 -8.08 -12.39
N LEU A 8 58.35 -7.22 -12.85
CA LEU A 8 57.85 -7.13 -14.23
C LEU A 8 58.93 -6.75 -15.25
N SER A 9 60.16 -6.43 -14.81
CA SER A 9 61.23 -5.88 -15.66
C SER A 9 61.91 -6.89 -16.60
N GLY A 10 61.46 -8.14 -16.64
CA GLY A 10 62.06 -9.20 -17.46
C GLY A 10 61.08 -9.98 -18.35
N MET A 11 59.82 -9.55 -18.44
CA MET A 11 58.77 -10.29 -19.15
C MET A 11 58.71 -9.88 -20.62
N ASP A 12 58.75 -10.85 -21.52
CA ASP A 12 58.57 -10.68 -22.97
C ASP A 12 57.19 -10.09 -23.28
N ASN A 13 57.13 -9.15 -24.24
CA ASN A 13 55.91 -8.41 -24.60
C ASN A 13 54.70 -9.32 -24.88
N SER A 14 54.92 -10.53 -25.41
CA SER A 14 53.87 -11.54 -25.62
C SER A 14 53.24 -12.04 -24.32
N LYS A 15 54.02 -12.18 -23.25
CA LYS A 15 53.52 -12.58 -21.94
C LYS A 15 52.78 -11.44 -21.25
N MET A 16 53.28 -10.21 -21.40
CA MET A 16 52.59 -9.01 -20.92
C MET A 16 51.24 -8.84 -21.60
N GLU A 17 51.18 -9.05 -22.92
CA GLU A 17 49.92 -9.04 -23.68
C GLU A 17 48.98 -10.18 -23.24
N GLY A 18 49.52 -11.39 -23.01
CA GLY A 18 48.72 -12.51 -22.50
C GLY A 18 48.05 -12.21 -21.16
N ILE A 19 48.80 -11.64 -20.21
CA ILE A 19 48.26 -11.24 -18.91
C ILE A 19 47.23 -10.11 -19.05
N ALA A 20 47.48 -9.14 -19.94
CA ALA A 20 46.53 -8.07 -20.20
C ALA A 20 45.20 -8.60 -20.79
N GLN A 21 45.27 -9.59 -21.68
CA GLN A 21 44.09 -10.25 -22.26
C GLN A 21 43.32 -11.06 -21.20
N GLU A 22 44.02 -11.77 -20.30
CA GLU A 22 43.38 -12.49 -19.19
C GLU A 22 42.62 -11.52 -18.28
N ILE A 23 43.27 -10.44 -17.84
CA ILE A 23 42.64 -9.40 -17.01
C ILE A 23 41.43 -8.77 -17.73
N LEU A 24 41.57 -8.50 -19.03
CA LEU A 24 40.46 -7.94 -19.81
C LEU A 24 39.28 -8.92 -19.89
N SER A 25 39.54 -10.21 -20.10
CA SER A 25 38.51 -11.24 -20.13
C SER A 25 37.75 -11.30 -18.80
N ASP A 26 38.48 -11.32 -17.68
CA ASP A 26 37.87 -11.34 -16.34
C ASP A 26 36.96 -10.12 -16.11
N LEU A 27 37.42 -8.93 -16.49
CA LEU A 27 36.62 -7.70 -16.36
C LEU A 27 35.36 -7.71 -17.25
N VAL A 28 35.47 -8.26 -18.46
CA VAL A 28 34.33 -8.39 -19.37
C VAL A 28 33.32 -9.40 -18.84
N GLU A 29 33.78 -10.54 -18.33
CA GLU A 29 32.93 -11.56 -17.72
C GLU A 29 32.19 -11.03 -16.49
N ASP A 30 32.88 -10.32 -15.60
CA ASP A 30 32.26 -9.69 -14.43
C ASP A 30 31.21 -8.64 -14.83
N ALA A 31 31.50 -7.81 -15.83
CA ALA A 31 30.54 -6.83 -16.34
C ALA A 31 29.31 -7.51 -16.97
N CYS A 32 29.51 -8.59 -17.72
CA CYS A 32 28.43 -9.36 -18.35
C CYS A 32 27.56 -10.04 -17.28
N LEU A 33 28.17 -10.65 -16.26
CA LEU A 33 27.45 -11.25 -15.14
C LEU A 33 26.67 -10.21 -14.34
N GLY A 34 27.26 -9.04 -14.10
CA GLY A 34 26.58 -7.90 -13.48
C GLY A 34 25.29 -7.54 -14.20
N LEU A 35 25.36 -7.33 -15.52
CA LEU A 35 24.19 -7.05 -16.35
C LEU A 35 23.17 -8.20 -16.31
N CYS A 36 23.61 -9.45 -16.41
CA CYS A 36 22.74 -10.62 -16.34
C CYS A 36 21.96 -10.65 -15.00
N PHE A 37 22.62 -10.34 -13.89
CA PHE A 37 21.98 -10.33 -12.57
C PHE A 37 21.00 -9.16 -12.41
N GLU A 38 21.31 -7.99 -12.95
CA GLU A 38 20.38 -6.86 -12.95
C GLU A 38 19.09 -7.18 -13.72
N VAL A 39 19.23 -7.72 -14.93
CA VAL A 39 18.09 -8.15 -15.76
C VAL A 39 17.31 -9.27 -15.06
N HIS A 40 18.00 -10.30 -14.56
CA HIS A 40 17.34 -11.39 -13.84
C HIS A 40 16.58 -10.90 -12.60
N ARG A 41 17.18 -9.99 -11.82
CA ARG A 41 16.52 -9.35 -10.67
C ARG A 41 15.28 -8.60 -11.11
N ALA A 42 15.37 -7.79 -12.16
CA ALA A 42 14.23 -7.04 -12.71
C ALA A 42 13.08 -7.97 -13.11
N VAL A 43 13.39 -9.08 -13.79
CA VAL A 43 12.39 -10.07 -14.20
C VAL A 43 11.76 -10.74 -12.97
N LYS A 44 12.57 -11.16 -11.99
CA LYS A 44 12.08 -11.84 -10.78
C LYS A 44 11.25 -10.95 -9.86
N GLN A 45 11.59 -9.68 -9.78
CA GLN A 45 10.86 -8.69 -8.98
C GLN A 45 9.69 -8.08 -9.76
N GLY A 46 9.54 -8.42 -11.04
CA GLY A 46 8.39 -8.03 -11.86
C GLY A 46 8.41 -6.58 -12.34
N TYR A 47 9.57 -5.92 -12.32
CA TYR A 47 9.72 -4.55 -12.83
C TYR A 47 10.46 -4.46 -14.17
N PHE A 48 10.85 -5.60 -14.75
CA PHE A 48 11.42 -5.64 -16.09
C PHE A 48 10.39 -5.12 -17.11
N PHE A 49 10.78 -4.12 -17.91
CA PHE A 49 9.92 -3.38 -18.86
C PHE A 49 8.86 -2.43 -18.25
N LEU A 50 8.94 -2.05 -16.97
CA LEU A 50 8.09 -0.95 -16.48
C LEU A 50 8.42 0.41 -17.12
N ASP A 51 9.69 0.61 -17.49
CA ASP A 51 10.15 1.83 -18.17
C ASP A 51 9.83 1.85 -19.68
N ASP A 52 9.37 0.73 -20.26
CA ASP A 52 8.96 0.63 -21.67
C ASP A 52 7.51 1.12 -21.89
N THR A 53 6.93 1.85 -20.93
CA THR A 53 5.65 2.51 -21.13
C THR A 53 5.82 3.60 -22.21
N ASP A 54 5.07 3.48 -23.31
CA ASP A 54 5.09 4.45 -24.40
C ASP A 54 4.91 5.87 -23.84
N GLN A 55 5.61 6.87 -24.38
CA GLN A 55 5.51 8.28 -23.94
C GLN A 55 4.08 8.85 -23.95
N GLU A 56 3.15 8.19 -24.63
CA GLU A 56 1.74 8.53 -24.62
C GLU A 56 1.02 7.95 -23.39
N SER A 57 1.35 6.71 -23.00
CA SER A 57 0.84 6.08 -21.78
C SER A 57 1.36 6.72 -20.50
N THR A 58 2.57 7.30 -20.51
CA THR A 58 3.11 8.01 -19.34
C THR A 58 2.38 9.33 -19.06
N LYS A 59 1.77 9.95 -20.07
CA LYS A 59 0.95 11.17 -19.91
C LYS A 59 -0.34 10.90 -19.15
N ASP A 60 -0.91 9.71 -19.28
CA ASP A 60 -2.12 9.31 -18.55
C ASP A 60 -1.89 9.24 -17.03
N PHE A 61 -0.63 9.15 -16.59
CA PHE A 61 -0.21 9.13 -15.18
C PHE A 61 0.53 10.40 -14.75
N GLU A 62 0.56 11.43 -15.59
CA GLU A 62 1.17 12.71 -15.23
C GLU A 62 0.34 13.40 -14.13
N ILE A 63 1.01 13.80 -13.05
CA ILE A 63 0.34 14.40 -11.89
C ILE A 63 -0.11 15.81 -12.24
N VAL A 64 -1.42 16.06 -12.14
CA VAL A 64 -2.03 17.37 -12.36
C VAL A 64 -2.11 18.15 -11.05
N ASP A 65 -1.36 19.24 -10.94
CA ASP A 65 -1.42 20.17 -9.80
C ASP A 65 -2.23 21.42 -10.16
N GLN A 66 -3.56 21.30 -10.13
CA GLN A 66 -4.49 22.40 -10.40
C GLN A 66 -5.60 22.45 -9.34
N PRO A 67 -5.96 23.64 -8.83
CA PRO A 67 -7.06 23.77 -7.87
C PRO A 67 -8.40 23.30 -8.45
N GLY A 68 -9.12 22.46 -7.71
CA GLY A 68 -10.47 22.01 -8.06
C GLY A 68 -10.54 20.71 -8.90
N VAL A 69 -9.39 20.13 -9.21
CA VAL A 69 -9.26 18.78 -9.79
C VAL A 69 -8.38 17.91 -8.90
N ASP A 70 -8.50 16.59 -9.04
CA ASP A 70 -7.59 15.64 -8.37
C ASP A 70 -6.24 15.52 -9.12
N ILE A 71 -5.35 14.68 -8.59
CA ILE A 71 -4.02 14.41 -9.16
C ILE A 71 -4.06 13.83 -10.58
N PHE A 72 -5.22 13.35 -11.04
CA PHE A 72 -5.44 12.84 -12.40
C PHE A 72 -6.21 13.84 -13.27
N GLY A 73 -6.39 15.09 -12.81
CA GLY A 73 -7.14 16.12 -13.53
C GLY A 73 -8.65 15.93 -13.54
N GLN A 74 -9.21 15.03 -12.73
CA GLN A 74 -10.65 14.76 -12.69
C GLN A 74 -11.37 15.71 -11.72
N VAL A 75 -12.57 16.16 -12.12
CA VAL A 75 -13.40 17.05 -11.30
C VAL A 75 -14.18 16.25 -10.27
N TYR A 76 -14.06 16.61 -8.98
CA TYR A 76 -14.67 15.94 -7.82
C TYR A 76 -16.19 15.65 -7.95
N ASN A 77 -16.92 16.50 -8.67
CA ASN A 77 -18.39 16.46 -8.72
C ASN A 77 -19.00 15.27 -9.50
N GLN A 78 -18.21 14.43 -10.16
CA GLN A 78 -18.73 13.27 -10.91
C GLN A 78 -18.95 12.01 -10.04
N TRP A 79 -18.47 11.99 -8.80
CA TRP A 79 -18.35 10.78 -7.98
C TRP A 79 -19.59 10.39 -7.16
N LYS A 80 -20.73 11.07 -7.35
CA LYS A 80 -21.81 11.09 -6.34
C LYS A 80 -22.57 9.78 -6.14
N ASN A 81 -22.43 8.76 -6.99
CA ASN A 81 -23.20 7.51 -6.87
C ASN A 81 -22.39 6.25 -7.18
N LYS A 82 -21.23 6.05 -6.53
CA LYS A 82 -20.59 4.72 -6.58
C LYS A 82 -21.41 3.73 -5.78
N GLU A 83 -21.80 2.62 -6.40
CA GLU A 83 -22.40 1.49 -5.72
C GLU A 83 -21.31 0.51 -5.27
N CYS A 84 -21.51 -0.10 -4.12
CA CYS A 84 -20.62 -1.09 -3.53
C CYS A 84 -21.44 -2.28 -3.02
N VAL A 85 -20.88 -3.48 -3.10
CA VAL A 85 -21.55 -4.70 -2.69
C VAL A 85 -21.10 -5.05 -1.28
N CYS A 86 -22.06 -5.22 -0.35
CA CYS A 86 -21.73 -5.66 1.00
C CYS A 86 -21.23 -7.11 0.99
N PRO A 87 -20.03 -7.41 1.53
CA PRO A 87 -19.51 -8.77 1.54
C PRO A 87 -20.29 -9.73 2.46
N ASN A 88 -21.04 -9.21 3.43
CA ASN A 88 -21.80 -10.03 4.38
C ASN A 88 -23.21 -10.41 3.86
N CYS A 89 -23.94 -9.47 3.25
CA CYS A 89 -25.31 -9.71 2.79
C CYS A 89 -25.51 -9.63 1.28
N SER A 90 -24.41 -9.46 0.51
CA SER A 90 -24.36 -9.35 -0.96
C SER A 90 -25.28 -8.31 -1.59
N ARG A 91 -25.81 -7.36 -0.80
CA ARG A 91 -26.68 -6.28 -1.28
C ARG A 91 -25.84 -5.17 -1.91
N SER A 92 -26.28 -4.66 -3.07
CA SER A 92 -25.75 -3.40 -3.64
C SER A 92 -26.23 -2.21 -2.82
N ILE A 93 -25.29 -1.38 -2.37
CA ILE A 93 -25.50 -0.23 -1.51
C ILE A 93 -24.72 0.95 -2.09
N ALA A 94 -25.29 2.15 -2.09
CA ALA A 94 -24.52 3.36 -2.42
C ALA A 94 -23.37 3.53 -1.42
N ALA A 95 -22.16 3.84 -1.90
CA ALA A 95 -20.96 4.01 -1.07
C ALA A 95 -21.18 5.03 0.07
N SER A 96 -21.93 6.10 -0.19
CA SER A 96 -22.32 7.10 0.81
C SER A 96 -23.14 6.55 1.99
N ARG A 97 -23.79 5.39 1.81
CA ARG A 97 -24.65 4.72 2.80
C ARG A 97 -24.07 3.40 3.30
N PHE A 98 -22.82 3.09 2.94
CA PHE A 98 -22.20 1.82 3.29
C PHE A 98 -21.93 1.71 4.80
N ALA A 99 -21.45 2.76 5.45
CA ALA A 99 -21.22 2.76 6.90
C ALA A 99 -22.52 2.51 7.72
N PRO A 100 -23.62 3.27 7.51
CA PRO A 100 -24.91 2.98 8.16
C PRO A 100 -25.47 1.57 7.87
N HIS A 101 -25.10 0.99 6.72
CA HIS A 101 -25.45 -0.38 6.40
C HIS A 101 -24.63 -1.39 7.22
N LEU A 102 -23.30 -1.23 7.32
CA LEU A 102 -22.43 -2.11 8.10
C LEU A 102 -22.82 -2.16 9.57
N GLU A 103 -23.15 -1.02 10.18
CA GLU A 103 -23.68 -0.97 11.55
C GLU A 103 -24.88 -1.91 11.74
N LYS A 104 -25.82 -1.92 10.80
CA LYS A 104 -27.02 -2.77 10.87
C LYS A 104 -26.75 -4.22 10.45
N CYS A 105 -25.86 -4.43 9.50
CA CYS A 105 -25.57 -5.72 8.88
C CYS A 105 -24.64 -6.58 9.74
N LEU A 106 -23.60 -5.97 10.33
CA LEU A 106 -22.73 -6.60 11.33
C LEU A 106 -23.37 -6.55 12.73
N GLY A 107 -24.41 -5.73 12.88
CA GLY A 107 -25.24 -5.70 14.08
C GLY A 107 -24.68 -4.85 15.22
N MET A 108 -23.69 -4.01 14.96
CA MET A 108 -23.17 -3.01 15.91
C MET A 108 -24.18 -1.88 16.19
N GLY A 109 -25.08 -1.56 15.25
CA GLY A 109 -26.02 -0.42 15.34
C GLY A 109 -27.43 -0.75 15.83
N ARG A 110 -27.66 -1.90 16.47
CA ARG A 110 -29.00 -2.37 16.91
C ARG A 110 -29.07 -2.72 18.40
N ASN A 111 -28.37 -1.97 19.24
CA ASN A 111 -28.32 -2.27 20.67
C ASN A 111 -29.70 -2.17 21.35
N SER A 112 -30.43 -1.07 21.14
CA SER A 112 -31.76 -0.84 21.73
C SER A 112 -32.79 -1.93 21.37
N SER A 113 -32.88 -2.32 20.10
CA SER A 113 -33.79 -3.39 19.65
C SER A 113 -33.40 -4.76 20.21
N ARG A 114 -32.10 -5.03 20.37
CA ARG A 114 -31.62 -6.28 21.00
C ARG A 114 -31.95 -6.32 22.49
N ILE A 115 -31.75 -5.21 23.21
CA ILE A 115 -32.09 -5.07 24.63
C ILE A 115 -33.60 -5.22 24.84
N ALA A 116 -34.42 -4.57 24.02
CA ALA A 116 -35.88 -4.69 24.11
C ALA A 116 -36.36 -6.13 23.88
N ASN A 117 -35.86 -6.80 22.83
CA ASN A 117 -36.20 -8.20 22.57
C ASN A 117 -35.71 -9.13 23.68
N ARG A 118 -34.53 -8.87 24.28
CA ARG A 118 -34.02 -9.62 25.44
C ARG A 118 -34.95 -9.43 26.64
N ARG A 119 -35.36 -8.19 26.96
CA ARG A 119 -36.29 -7.89 28.07
C ARG A 119 -37.66 -8.55 27.89
N ILE A 120 -38.19 -8.56 26.67
CA ILE A 120 -39.47 -9.22 26.37
C ILE A 120 -39.34 -10.75 26.50
N ALA A 121 -38.23 -11.33 26.03
CA ALA A 121 -37.97 -12.77 26.15
C ALA A 121 -37.64 -13.23 27.59
N SER A 122 -37.00 -12.36 28.38
CA SER A 122 -36.62 -12.62 29.78
C SER A 122 -37.69 -12.18 30.80
N GLY A 123 -38.82 -11.63 30.36
CA GLY A 123 -39.89 -11.05 31.19
C GLY A 123 -40.62 -12.02 32.13
N ASN A 124 -40.18 -13.27 32.26
CA ASN A 124 -40.76 -14.29 33.13
C ASN A 124 -39.87 -14.73 34.30
N ASN A 125 -38.65 -14.20 34.47
CA ASN A 125 -37.79 -14.61 35.58
C ASN A 125 -37.34 -13.42 36.44
N THR A 126 -38.14 -13.12 37.47
CA THR A 126 -37.73 -12.28 38.58
C THR A 126 -36.60 -12.97 39.35
N ASN A 127 -35.37 -12.43 39.26
CA ASN A 127 -34.32 -12.40 40.29
C ASN A 127 -32.91 -12.51 39.70
N LYS A 128 -32.22 -11.39 39.49
CA LYS A 128 -30.92 -11.06 40.13
C LYS A 128 -30.40 -9.73 39.59
N SER A 129 -29.82 -8.96 40.50
CA SER A 129 -29.17 -7.67 40.30
C SER A 129 -28.29 -7.62 39.05
N GLU A 130 -28.63 -6.74 38.11
CA GLU A 130 -27.78 -6.34 36.97
C GLU A 130 -26.67 -5.42 37.50
N SER A 131 -25.43 -5.90 37.52
CA SER A 131 -24.25 -5.04 37.45
C SER A 131 -23.92 -4.83 35.96
N ASP A 132 -24.71 -3.99 35.30
CA ASP A 132 -24.43 -3.53 33.93
C ASP A 132 -23.38 -2.42 34.01
N GLN A 133 -22.12 -2.82 34.08
CA GLN A 133 -21.00 -1.91 33.85
C GLN A 133 -20.19 -2.46 32.69
N GLU A 134 -20.74 -2.31 31.48
CA GLU A 134 -19.96 -2.33 30.25
C GLU A 134 -19.47 -0.89 30.01
N ASP A 135 -18.52 -0.43 30.83
CA ASP A 135 -17.55 0.60 30.42
C ASP A 135 -16.63 -0.08 29.41
N ASN A 136 -17.08 -0.14 28.15
CA ASN A 136 -16.27 -0.57 27.01
C ASN A 136 -15.74 0.69 26.30
N ASP A 137 -14.53 1.09 26.70
CA ASP A 137 -13.41 1.55 25.86
C ASP A 137 -13.52 2.79 24.95
N ASP A 138 -14.15 3.90 25.33
CA ASP A 138 -13.98 5.21 24.62
C ASP A 138 -12.70 5.97 25.06
N VAL A 139 -11.64 5.26 25.49
CA VAL A 139 -10.38 5.90 25.93
C VAL A 139 -9.44 6.21 24.75
N ASN A 140 -9.78 5.77 23.54
CA ASN A 140 -8.95 5.98 22.34
C ASN A 140 -9.68 6.71 21.20
N ASP A 141 -10.69 7.50 21.53
CA ASP A 141 -11.22 8.53 20.62
C ASP A 141 -10.29 9.74 20.66
N ASN A 142 -9.04 9.52 20.21
CA ASN A 142 -8.11 10.60 19.96
C ASN A 142 -8.57 11.30 18.68
N ASP A 143 -9.56 12.16 18.88
CA ASP A 143 -10.27 12.98 17.91
C ASP A 143 -9.27 13.63 16.94
N TRP A 144 -9.12 13.06 15.74
CA TRP A 144 -8.44 13.71 14.60
C TRP A 144 -9.34 14.80 14.03
N SER A 145 -9.82 15.69 14.90
CA SER A 145 -10.42 16.94 14.48
C SER A 145 -9.29 17.84 13.99
N TYR A 146 -9.04 17.77 12.68
CA TYR A 146 -8.25 18.76 11.96
C TYR A 146 -8.84 20.12 12.32
N GLY A 147 -8.09 20.90 13.11
CA GLY A 147 -8.56 22.13 13.73
C GLY A 147 -9.28 23.00 12.72
N ALA A 148 -10.58 23.18 12.91
CA ALA A 148 -11.31 24.26 12.29
C ALA A 148 -10.83 25.55 12.97
N GLU A 149 -9.67 26.06 12.56
CA GLU A 149 -9.24 27.41 12.89
C GLU A 149 -10.26 28.35 12.24
N LYS A 150 -11.24 28.76 13.04
CA LYS A 150 -12.05 29.94 12.75
C LYS A 150 -11.10 31.11 12.62
N LYS A 151 -10.90 31.61 11.40
CA LYS A 151 -10.45 32.98 11.16
C LYS A 151 -11.42 33.91 11.89
N GLY A 152 -10.96 34.47 13.01
CA GLY A 152 -11.58 35.64 13.61
C GLY A 152 -11.28 36.87 12.76
N GLU A 153 -12.29 37.73 12.64
CA GLU A 153 -12.17 39.10 12.13
C GLU A 153 -11.20 39.95 12.97
#